data_AF-A0A9F2R127-F1
#
_entry.id   AF-A0A9F2R127-F1
#
_cell.length_a   1.000
_cell.length_b   1.000
_cell.length_c   1.000
_cell.angle_alpha   90.00
_cell.angle_beta   90.00
_cell.angle_gamma   90.00
#
_symmetry.space_group_name_H-M   'P 1'
#
loop_
_entity.id
_entity.type
_entity.pdbx_description
1 polymer ?
#
loop_
_entity_poly.entity_id
_entity_poly.type
_entity_poly.pdbx_seq_one_letter_code
_entity_poly.pdbx_strand_id
1 'polypeptide(L)'
;MSYNMLTFCLLSLLAFSSACYIQNCPIGGKRSVLEMDVRKCISCGPRNRGHCFGPNICCGEELGCYFGTAETLRCQEENFLPTPCESGKKPCGSNGGTCAASGICCNHEGCMVDSVCDQE
;
A
#
# COMPACT_ATOMS: atom_id res chain seq x y z
N MET A 1 -50.36 33.28 -3.01
CA MET A 1 -50.22 31.83 -2.73
C MET A 1 -49.16 31.13 -3.60
N SER A 2 -48.83 31.63 -4.81
CA SER A 2 -47.82 31.01 -5.69
C SER A 2 -46.36 31.11 -5.20
N TYR A 3 -45.97 32.25 -4.60
CA TYR A 3 -44.59 32.48 -4.11
C TYR A 3 -44.17 31.56 -2.96
N ASN A 4 -45.11 31.24 -2.05
CA ASN A 4 -44.84 30.35 -0.92
C ASN A 4 -44.61 28.91 -1.41
N MET A 5 -45.37 28.45 -2.40
CA MET A 5 -45.15 27.13 -3.00
C MET A 5 -43.81 27.05 -3.74
N LEU A 6 -43.43 28.11 -4.45
CA LEU A 6 -42.14 28.19 -5.14
C LEU A 6 -40.96 28.17 -4.16
N THR A 7 -41.07 28.91 -3.05
CA THR A 7 -40.04 28.93 -2.00
C THR A 7 -39.90 27.57 -1.30
N PHE A 8 -41.01 26.91 -0.96
CA PHE A 8 -40.97 25.55 -0.41
C PHE A 8 -40.33 24.53 -1.38
N CYS A 9 -40.62 24.62 -2.68
CA CYS A 9 -39.97 23.79 -3.70
C CYS A 9 -38.45 24.03 -3.77
N LEU A 10 -38.01 25.29 -3.78
CA LEU A 10 -36.59 25.62 -3.84
C LEU A 10 -35.83 25.15 -2.59
N LEU A 11 -36.40 25.33 -1.40
CA LEU A 11 -35.81 24.81 -0.15
C LEU A 11 -35.69 23.28 -0.14
N SER A 12 -36.68 22.59 -0.70
CA SER A 12 -36.67 21.12 -0.78
C SER A 12 -35.56 20.62 -1.71
N LEU A 13 -35.38 21.26 -2.87
CA LEU A 13 -34.32 20.92 -3.83
C LEU A 13 -32.91 21.14 -3.25
N LEU A 14 -32.71 22.21 -2.46
CA LEU A 14 -31.45 22.47 -1.75
C LEU A 14 -31.14 21.43 -0.67
N ALA A 15 -32.17 20.95 0.05
CA ALA A 15 -31.97 19.90 1.06
C ALA A 15 -31.57 18.57 0.41
N PHE A 16 -32.20 18.17 -0.69
CA PHE A 16 -31.88 16.93 -1.40
C PHE A 16 -30.51 16.95 -2.07
N SER A 17 -30.04 18.11 -2.57
CA SER A 17 -28.69 18.20 -3.15
C SER A 17 -27.59 18.08 -2.10
N SER A 18 -27.84 18.46 -0.85
CA SER A 18 -26.88 18.33 0.26
C SER A 18 -26.70 16.88 0.74
N ALA A 19 -27.72 16.03 0.60
CA ALA A 19 -27.69 14.64 1.06
C ALA A 19 -26.84 13.71 0.16
N CYS A 20 -26.51 14.14 -1.06
CA CYS A 20 -25.62 13.41 -1.98
C CYS A 20 -24.17 13.92 -1.95
N TYR A 21 -23.80 14.77 -0.99
CA TYR A 21 -22.44 15.26 -0.85
C TYR A 21 -21.72 14.47 0.24
N ILE A 22 -21.26 13.26 -0.11
CA ILE A 22 -20.34 12.49 0.74
C ILE A 22 -19.05 13.32 0.89
N GLN A 23 -18.87 13.97 2.04
CA GLN A 23 -17.64 14.68 2.39
C GLN A 23 -16.58 13.76 3.02
N ASN A 24 -16.98 12.58 3.48
CA ASN A 24 -16.08 11.56 4.01
C ASN A 24 -15.65 10.59 2.90
N CYS A 25 -15.06 11.12 1.83
CA CYS A 25 -14.33 10.25 0.92
C CYS A 25 -13.06 9.76 1.65
N PRO A 26 -12.82 8.44 1.76
CA PRO A 26 -11.52 7.96 2.22
C PRO A 26 -10.43 8.56 1.31
N ILE A 27 -9.27 8.85 1.91
CA ILE A 27 -8.07 9.23 1.16
C ILE A 27 -7.83 8.15 0.09
N GLY A 28 -7.90 8.53 -1.19
CA GLY A 28 -7.66 7.61 -2.32
C GLY A 28 -8.85 7.39 -3.25
N GLY A 29 -9.36 8.44 -3.92
CA GLY A 29 -10.31 8.27 -5.03
C GLY A 29 -9.70 7.48 -6.20
N LYS A 30 -10.51 6.76 -6.99
CA LYS A 30 -10.10 5.87 -8.11
C LYS A 30 -9.14 6.48 -9.16
N ARG A 31 -8.92 7.79 -9.14
CA ARG A 31 -8.06 8.56 -10.06
C ARG A 31 -6.86 9.24 -9.39
N SER A 32 -6.67 9.03 -8.09
CA SER A 32 -5.51 9.56 -7.35
C SER A 32 -4.25 8.72 -7.52
N VAL A 33 -4.34 7.60 -8.24
CA VAL A 33 -3.18 6.91 -8.84
C VAL A 33 -2.68 7.73 -10.04
N LEU A 34 -2.37 9.00 -9.81
CA LEU A 34 -1.25 9.58 -10.52
C LEU A 34 -0.04 8.77 -10.07
N GLU A 35 0.89 8.56 -10.98
CA GLU A 35 2.19 7.95 -10.85
C GLU A 35 3.00 8.66 -9.75
N MET A 36 2.57 8.49 -8.50
CA MET A 36 3.29 8.89 -7.32
C MET A 36 4.50 7.97 -7.30
N ASP A 37 5.69 8.55 -7.26
CA ASP A 37 6.92 7.80 -6.97
C ASP A 37 6.63 6.83 -5.82
N VAL A 38 6.52 5.54 -6.14
CA VAL A 38 6.22 4.51 -5.15
C VAL A 38 7.43 4.46 -4.24
N ARG A 39 7.26 4.92 -3.00
CA ARG A 39 8.37 5.01 -2.06
C ARG A 39 8.87 3.61 -1.75
N LYS A 40 10.14 3.51 -1.35
CA LYS A 40 10.65 2.27 -0.77
C LYS A 40 9.99 2.05 0.60
N CYS A 41 9.60 0.81 0.90
CA CYS A 41 9.03 0.51 2.21
C CYS A 41 10.06 0.71 3.34
N ILE A 42 9.56 0.84 4.56
CA ILE A 42 10.33 1.05 5.80
C ILE A 42 11.50 0.07 5.86
N SER A 43 12.64 0.58 6.29
CA SER A 43 13.83 -0.23 6.51
C SER A 43 13.72 -1.05 7.80
N CYS A 44 14.23 -2.28 7.75
CA CYS A 44 14.08 -3.28 8.81
C CYS A 44 15.36 -4.14 8.94
N GLY A 45 15.36 -5.03 9.95
CA GLY A 45 16.46 -5.96 10.17
C GLY A 45 17.74 -5.35 10.76
N PRO A 46 18.80 -6.15 10.88
CA PRO A 46 20.05 -5.74 11.50
C PRO A 46 20.64 -4.53 10.77
N ARG A 47 20.94 -3.47 11.53
CA ARG A 47 21.50 -2.22 11.00
C ARG A 47 20.62 -1.54 9.94
N ASN A 48 19.31 -1.82 9.90
CA ASN A 48 18.36 -1.31 8.90
C ASN A 48 18.79 -1.58 7.44
N ARG A 49 19.45 -2.72 7.19
CA ARG A 49 19.91 -3.12 5.85
C ARG A 49 18.85 -3.85 5.02
N GLY A 50 17.71 -4.21 5.61
CA GLY A 50 16.58 -4.81 4.91
C GLY A 50 15.46 -3.80 4.67
N HIS A 51 14.47 -4.22 3.91
CA HIS A 51 13.21 -3.51 3.71
C HIS A 51 12.02 -4.45 3.86
N CYS A 52 10.88 -3.88 4.25
CA CYS A 52 9.66 -4.62 4.45
C CYS A 52 9.02 -5.05 3.12
N PHE A 53 8.64 -6.32 3.02
CA PHE A 53 7.86 -6.86 1.90
C PHE A 53 6.42 -7.18 2.30
N GLY A 54 6.16 -7.29 3.60
CA GLY A 54 4.85 -7.47 4.21
C GLY A 54 4.92 -7.17 5.71
N PRO A 55 3.80 -7.23 6.46
CA PRO A 55 3.75 -6.84 7.86
C PRO A 55 4.65 -7.68 8.77
N ASN A 56 4.97 -8.91 8.35
CA ASN A 56 5.82 -9.85 9.08
C ASN A 56 6.99 -10.37 8.22
N ILE A 57 7.41 -9.62 7.19
CA ILE A 57 8.44 -10.04 6.23
C ILE A 57 9.45 -8.92 6.04
N CYS A 58 10.71 -9.18 6.38
CA CYS A 58 11.83 -8.26 6.20
C CYS A 58 12.92 -8.94 5.38
N CYS A 59 13.34 -8.35 4.27
CA CYS A 59 14.37 -8.94 3.40
C CYS A 59 15.44 -7.93 3.01
N GLY A 60 16.65 -8.42 2.76
CA GLY A 60 17.74 -7.64 2.18
C GLY A 60 18.78 -8.55 1.53
N GLU A 61 19.47 -8.05 0.50
CA GLU A 61 20.39 -8.84 -0.32
C GLU A 61 21.47 -9.57 0.49
N GLU A 62 22.08 -8.90 1.48
CA GLU A 62 23.12 -9.49 2.35
C GLU A 62 22.55 -10.21 3.57
N LEU A 63 21.26 -10.00 3.88
CA LEU A 63 20.61 -10.48 5.11
C LEU A 63 19.79 -11.76 4.90
N GLY A 64 19.38 -12.03 3.66
CA GLY A 64 18.32 -12.98 3.37
C GLY A 64 16.95 -12.41 3.74
N CYS A 65 16.06 -13.26 4.25
CA CYS A 65 14.71 -12.88 4.66
C CYS A 65 14.39 -13.40 6.08
N TYR A 66 13.77 -12.53 6.87
CA TYR A 66 13.25 -12.80 8.21
C TYR A 66 11.72 -12.79 8.19
N PHE A 67 11.12 -13.74 8.92
CA PHE A 67 9.68 -13.95 8.97
C PHE A 67 9.19 -14.00 10.42
N GLY A 68 8.36 -13.03 10.81
CA GLY A 68 7.75 -12.99 12.16
C GLY A 68 8.76 -12.94 13.31
N THR A 69 9.96 -12.41 13.08
CA THR A 69 11.00 -12.25 14.09
C THR A 69 11.01 -10.82 14.65
N ALA A 70 11.90 -10.52 15.60
CA ALA A 70 12.03 -9.18 16.16
C ALA A 70 12.37 -8.13 15.09
N GLU A 71 13.10 -8.52 14.04
CA GLU A 71 13.49 -7.72 12.89
C GLU A 71 12.30 -7.22 12.06
N THR A 72 11.16 -7.94 12.10
CA THR A 72 9.97 -7.62 11.30
C THR A 72 8.98 -6.72 12.03
N LEU A 73 9.17 -6.46 13.32
CA LEU A 73 8.22 -5.66 14.13
C LEU A 73 7.97 -4.26 13.53
N ARG A 74 9.02 -3.63 12.98
CA ARG A 74 8.89 -2.32 12.33
C ARG A 74 8.05 -2.37 11.04
N CYS A 75 7.91 -3.52 10.41
CA CYS A 75 7.11 -3.65 9.19
C CYS A 75 5.61 -3.52 9.44
N GLN A 76 5.15 -3.67 10.69
CA GLN A 76 3.76 -3.39 11.03
C GLN A 76 3.42 -1.89 10.95
N GLU A 77 4.42 -1.01 11.06
CA GLU A 77 4.25 0.44 10.91
C GLU A 77 3.75 0.80 9.50
N GLU A 78 4.10 0.00 8.48
CA GLU A 78 3.62 0.21 7.10
C GLU A 78 2.10 0.17 6.98
N ASN A 79 1.40 -0.63 7.80
CA ASN A 79 -0.06 -0.73 7.76
C ASN A 79 -0.78 0.57 8.13
N PHE A 80 -0.07 1.50 8.78
CA PHE A 80 -0.61 2.79 9.21
C PHE A 80 -0.24 3.93 8.25
N LEU A 81 0.61 3.67 7.24
CA LEU A 81 1.01 4.66 6.26
C LEU A 81 0.02 4.66 5.08
N PRO A 82 -0.61 5.82 4.76
CA PRO A 82 -1.59 5.90 3.67
C PRO A 82 -0.94 5.90 2.27
N THR A 83 0.40 5.99 2.19
CA THR A 83 1.14 6.03 0.93
C THR A 83 1.63 4.63 0.54
N PRO A 84 1.39 4.17 -0.70
CA PRO A 84 1.86 2.87 -1.15
C PRO A 84 3.39 2.83 -1.20
N CYS A 85 3.95 1.65 -0.99
CA CYS A 85 5.39 1.42 -1.04
C CYS A 85 5.72 0.10 -1.74
N GLU A 86 6.95 -0.01 -2.26
CA GLU A 86 7.47 -1.23 -2.87
C GLU A 86 8.98 -1.35 -2.63
N SER A 87 9.45 -2.54 -2.25
CA SER A 87 10.85 -2.76 -1.85
C SER A 87 11.71 -3.38 -2.95
N GLY A 88 11.16 -4.33 -3.72
CA GLY A 88 11.84 -5.00 -4.82
C GLY A 88 11.61 -4.30 -6.15
N LYS A 89 12.57 -4.46 -7.09
CA LYS A 89 12.47 -3.86 -8.44
C LYS A 89 12.20 -4.89 -9.53
N LYS A 90 12.74 -6.10 -9.37
CA LYS A 90 12.62 -7.17 -10.36
C LYS A 90 11.37 -7.99 -10.03
N PRO A 91 10.35 -8.03 -10.90
CA PRO A 91 9.18 -8.87 -10.68
C PRO A 91 9.56 -10.35 -10.81
N CYS A 92 8.87 -11.20 -10.04
CA CYS A 92 9.08 -12.64 -10.01
C CYS A 92 7.78 -13.37 -9.61
N GLY A 93 7.72 -14.66 -9.90
CA GLY A 93 6.51 -15.47 -9.72
C GLY A 93 5.29 -14.99 -10.51
N SER A 94 4.16 -15.68 -10.35
CA SER A 94 2.89 -15.34 -11.02
C SER A 94 1.96 -14.45 -10.17
N ASN A 95 2.25 -14.30 -8.88
CA ASN A 95 1.38 -13.63 -7.90
C ASN A 95 1.80 -12.19 -7.60
N GLY A 96 2.47 -11.51 -8.54
CA GLY A 96 2.94 -10.13 -8.35
C GLY A 96 4.01 -10.00 -7.25
N GLY A 97 4.91 -10.97 -7.15
CA GLY A 97 6.05 -10.90 -6.24
C GLY A 97 7.19 -10.07 -6.83
N THR A 98 8.11 -9.66 -5.97
CA THR A 98 9.37 -9.03 -6.38
C THR A 98 10.55 -9.67 -5.67
N CYS A 99 11.71 -9.66 -6.32
CA CYS A 99 12.94 -10.24 -5.78
C CYS A 99 13.37 -9.47 -4.53
N ALA A 100 13.51 -10.21 -3.43
CA ALA A 100 13.76 -9.65 -2.10
C ALA A 100 15.19 -9.91 -1.61
N ALA A 101 15.76 -11.04 -2.01
CA ALA A 101 17.15 -11.43 -1.82
C ALA A 101 17.57 -12.37 -2.95
N SER A 102 18.85 -12.75 -3.00
CA SER A 102 19.37 -13.67 -4.03
C SER A 102 18.62 -15.00 -4.01
N GLY A 103 17.97 -15.34 -5.12
CA GLY A 103 17.15 -16.54 -5.28
C GLY A 103 15.81 -16.56 -4.54
N ILE A 104 15.37 -15.43 -3.95
CA ILE A 104 14.13 -15.36 -3.16
C ILE A 104 13.17 -14.32 -3.74
N CYS A 105 11.99 -14.80 -4.13
CA CYS A 105 10.86 -14.00 -4.57
C CYS A 105 9.85 -13.81 -3.42
N CYS A 106 9.47 -12.58 -3.11
CA CYS A 106 8.51 -12.29 -2.04
C CYS A 106 7.33 -11.46 -2.53
N ASN A 107 6.17 -11.71 -1.94
CA ASN A 107 5.02 -10.82 -1.94
C ASN A 107 4.67 -10.44 -0.48
N HIS A 108 3.52 -9.78 -0.28
CA HIS A 108 3.07 -9.34 1.04
C HIS A 108 2.59 -10.49 1.95
N GLU A 109 2.30 -11.66 1.39
CA GLU A 109 1.81 -12.84 2.11
C GLU A 109 2.94 -13.80 2.49
N GLY A 110 3.96 -13.94 1.63
CA GLY A 110 5.05 -14.88 1.83
C GLY A 110 6.13 -14.80 0.75
N CYS A 111 7.09 -15.71 0.85
CA CYS A 111 8.20 -15.80 -0.09
C CYS A 111 8.38 -17.24 -0.58
N MET A 112 8.94 -17.37 -1.78
CA MET A 112 9.32 -18.62 -2.39
C MET A 112 10.71 -18.50 -3.00
N VAL A 113 11.38 -19.62 -3.18
CA VAL A 113 12.64 -19.68 -3.91
C VAL A 113 12.32 -19.58 -5.40
N ASP A 114 13.00 -18.67 -6.10
CA ASP A 114 12.83 -18.44 -7.53
C ASP A 114 14.18 -18.07 -8.15
N SER A 115 14.66 -18.87 -9.11
CA SER A 115 15.93 -18.66 -9.80
C SER A 115 15.93 -17.39 -10.66
N VAL A 116 14.76 -16.83 -10.98
CA VAL A 116 14.67 -15.50 -11.61
C VAL A 116 15.32 -14.43 -10.72
N CYS A 117 15.37 -14.64 -9.41
CA CYS A 117 15.96 -13.72 -8.44
C CYS A 117 17.42 -14.00 -8.11
N ASP A 118 18.06 -14.98 -8.75
CA ASP A 118 19.50 -15.22 -8.57
C ASP A 118 20.27 -13.99 -9.06
N GLN A 119 21.23 -13.53 -8.23
CA GLN A 119 22.21 -12.54 -8.65
C GLN A 119 23.13 -13.18 -9.70
N GLU A 120 23.32 -12.53 -10.85
CA GLU A 120 24.40 -12.89 -11.79
C GLU A 120 25.78 -12.71 -11.15
#